data_AF-A0A964YJ60-F1
#
_entry.id   AF-A0A964YJ60-F1
#
_cell.length_a   1.000
_cell.length_b   1.000
_cell.length_c   1.000
_cell.angle_alpha   90.00
_cell.angle_beta   90.00
_cell.angle_gamma   90.00
#
_symmetry.space_group_name_H-M   'P 1'
#
loop_
_entity.id
_entity.type
_entity.pdbx_description
1 polymer ?
#
loop_
_entity_poly.entity_id
_entity_poly.type
_entity_poly.pdbx_seq_one_letter_code
_entity_poly.pdbx_strand_id
1 'polypeptide(L)'
;NDQVHFHGHYTREYLSDFSSSIHLSIHASIWPETFCISLSEMWDLGVVPIASNIGALSERIRNGENGFLVPPGDSQQLKEHHEQF
;
A
#
# COMPACT_ATOMS: atom_id res chain seq x y z
N ASN A 1 -2.45 -18.10 -15.32
CA ASN A 1 -2.91 -16.75 -14.99
C ASN A 1 -3.18 -16.74 -13.48
N ASP A 2 -2.13 -16.88 -12.68
CA ASP A 2 -2.16 -17.27 -11.25
C ASP A 2 -1.50 -16.20 -10.34
N GLN A 3 -1.41 -14.96 -10.82
CA GLN A 3 -0.67 -13.88 -10.14
C GLN A 3 -1.57 -12.98 -9.28
N VAL A 4 -2.87 -13.27 -9.23
CA VAL A 4 -3.85 -12.47 -8.48
C VAL A 4 -4.75 -13.41 -7.68
N HIS A 5 -4.71 -13.28 -6.36
CA HIS A 5 -5.57 -14.01 -5.43
C HIS A 5 -6.57 -13.04 -4.79
N PHE A 6 -7.86 -13.32 -4.93
CA PHE A 6 -8.91 -12.53 -4.30
C PHE A 6 -9.29 -13.12 -2.94
N HIS A 7 -9.00 -12.40 -1.86
CA HIS A 7 -9.29 -12.84 -0.49
C HIS A 7 -10.73 -12.55 -0.02
N GLY A 8 -11.48 -11.74 -0.78
CA GLY A 8 -12.84 -11.33 -0.42
C GLY A 8 -12.87 -10.26 0.68
N HIS A 9 -13.95 -10.21 1.45
CA HIS A 9 -14.08 -9.30 2.58
C HIS A 9 -13.23 -9.80 3.75
N TYR A 10 -12.52 -8.89 4.42
CA TYR A 10 -11.73 -9.19 5.60
C TYR A 10 -12.17 -8.30 6.77
N THR A 11 -11.98 -8.80 7.99
CA THR A 11 -11.97 -7.96 9.19
C THR A 11 -10.52 -7.71 9.61
N ARG A 12 -10.29 -6.70 10.44
CA ARG A 12 -8.93 -6.33 10.86
C ARG A 12 -8.17 -7.49 11.51
N GLU A 13 -8.88 -8.37 12.23
CA GLU A 13 -8.31 -9.54 12.88
C GLU A 13 -7.77 -10.57 11.87
N TYR A 14 -8.33 -10.65 10.66
CA TYR A 14 -7.81 -11.54 9.61
C TYR A 14 -6.50 -11.03 9.01
N LEU A 15 -6.18 -9.74 9.12
CA LEU A 15 -4.97 -9.19 8.51
C LEU A 15 -3.69 -9.74 9.15
N SER A 16 -3.70 -10.04 10.46
CA SER A 16 -2.54 -10.62 11.13
C SER A 16 -2.14 -11.97 10.55
N ASP A 17 -3.12 -12.74 10.04
CA ASP A 17 -2.88 -14.06 9.44
C ASP A 17 -2.11 -13.96 8.12
N PHE A 18 -2.15 -12.80 7.46
CA PHE A 18 -1.44 -12.54 6.20
C PHE A 18 -0.12 -11.79 6.39
N SER A 19 0.15 -11.26 7.58
CA SER A 19 1.29 -10.37 7.85
C SER A 19 2.65 -10.98 7.48
N SER A 20 2.85 -12.28 7.72
CA SER A 20 4.11 -12.97 7.37
C SER A 20 4.32 -13.19 5.88
N SER A 21 3.27 -13.03 5.07
CA SER A 21 3.27 -13.36 3.63
C SER A 21 3.20 -12.13 2.73
N ILE A 22 2.95 -10.95 3.32
CA ILE A 22 2.83 -9.68 2.59
C ILE A 22 4.13 -8.88 2.75
N HIS A 23 4.85 -8.68 1.66
CA HIS A 23 6.07 -7.86 1.64
C HIS A 23 5.75 -6.37 1.42
N LEU A 24 4.71 -6.09 0.64
CA LEU A 24 4.34 -4.77 0.18
C LEU A 24 2.82 -4.59 0.19
N SER A 25 2.36 -3.38 0.50
CA SER A 25 0.97 -2.96 0.28
C SER A 25 0.88 -1.84 -0.75
N ILE A 26 -0.19 -1.81 -1.54
CA ILE A 26 -0.38 -0.83 -2.62
C ILE A 26 -1.67 -0.03 -2.36
N HIS A 27 -1.55 1.29 -2.26
CA HIS A 27 -2.63 2.25 -2.04
C HIS A 27 -2.70 3.25 -3.21
N ALA A 28 -3.16 2.78 -4.37
CA ALA A 28 -3.12 3.52 -5.64
C ALA A 28 -4.42 4.30 -5.96
N SER A 29 -5.11 4.85 -4.96
CA SER A 29 -6.30 5.66 -5.20
C SER A 29 -5.96 6.88 -6.07
N ILE A 30 -6.80 7.17 -7.07
CA ILE A 30 -6.73 8.40 -7.88
C ILE A 30 -7.51 9.56 -7.26
N TRP A 31 -8.25 9.29 -6.18
CA TRP A 31 -9.00 10.28 -5.43
C TRP A 31 -8.28 10.62 -4.12
N PRO A 32 -8.21 11.90 -3.71
CA PRO A 32 -7.61 12.28 -2.44
C PRO A 32 -8.38 11.66 -1.27
N GLU A 33 -7.77 10.68 -0.61
CA GLU A 33 -8.30 10.11 0.63
C GLU A 33 -8.05 11.05 1.82
N THR A 34 -8.97 11.05 2.79
CA THR A 34 -8.87 11.89 4.01
C THR A 34 -7.93 11.32 5.06
N PHE A 35 -7.81 9.99 5.17
CA PHE A 35 -6.95 9.36 6.18
C PHE A 35 -6.33 8.06 5.70
N CYS A 36 -7.08 7.20 4.99
CA CYS A 36 -6.67 5.85 4.59
C CYS A 36 -6.30 4.99 5.81
N ILE A 37 -7.32 4.39 6.45
CA ILE A 37 -7.13 3.54 7.65
C ILE A 37 -6.29 2.31 7.30
N SER A 38 -6.45 1.76 6.10
CA SER A 38 -5.68 0.61 5.63
C SER A 38 -4.18 0.88 5.56
N LEU A 39 -3.74 2.12 5.32
CA LEU A 39 -2.32 2.47 5.40
C LEU A 39 -1.77 2.24 6.82
N SER A 40 -2.53 2.64 7.84
CA SER A 40 -2.15 2.43 9.24
C SER A 40 -2.10 0.95 9.59
N GLU A 41 -3.03 0.16 9.07
CA GLU A 41 -3.06 -1.29 9.29
C GLU A 41 -1.81 -1.95 8.72
N MET A 42 -1.37 -1.55 7.52
CA MET A 42 -0.17 -2.13 6.91
C MET A 42 1.10 -1.78 7.69
N TRP A 43 1.22 -0.54 8.19
CA TRP A 43 2.32 -0.18 9.09
C TRP A 43 2.32 -0.96 10.41
N ASP A 44 1.15 -1.21 11.00
CA ASP A 44 1.00 -1.99 12.24
C ASP A 44 1.47 -3.45 12.06
N LEU A 45 1.38 -3.96 10.82
CA LEU A 45 1.86 -5.29 10.43
C LEU A 45 3.33 -5.29 9.98
N GLY A 46 4.02 -4.14 10.00
CA GLY A 46 5.40 -4.02 9.52
C GLY A 46 5.55 -4.10 8.00
N VAL A 47 4.45 -3.95 7.26
CA VAL A 47 4.43 -3.98 5.79
C VAL A 47 4.77 -2.60 5.24
N VAL A 48 5.61 -2.56 4.19
CA VAL A 48 6.01 -1.31 3.54
C VAL A 48 4.94 -0.89 2.50
N PRO A 49 4.34 0.31 2.62
CA PRO A 49 3.33 0.75 1.68
C PRO A 49 3.92 1.52 0.48
N ILE A 50 3.36 1.29 -0.70
CA ILE A 50 3.50 2.11 -1.91
C ILE A 50 2.16 2.81 -2.14
N ALA A 51 2.14 4.13 -2.23
CA ALA A 51 0.89 4.89 -2.28
C ALA A 51 0.92 6.02 -3.32
N SER A 52 -0.25 6.40 -3.82
CA SER A 52 -0.39 7.59 -4.65
C SER A 52 0.00 8.85 -3.88
N ASN A 53 0.77 9.74 -4.51
CA ASN A 53 1.16 11.04 -4.00
C ASN A 53 -0.01 12.04 -4.11
N ILE A 54 -1.07 11.79 -3.36
CA ILE A 54 -2.29 12.61 -3.35
C ILE A 54 -2.99 12.56 -1.97
N GLY A 55 -3.58 13.68 -1.56
CA GLY A 55 -4.37 13.78 -0.34
C GLY A 55 -3.57 13.38 0.92
N ALA A 56 -4.23 12.75 1.89
CA ALA A 56 -3.61 12.39 3.16
C ALA A 56 -2.45 11.39 3.03
N LEU A 57 -2.40 10.59 1.96
CA LEU A 57 -1.30 9.64 1.73
C LEU A 57 0.04 10.39 1.55
N SER A 58 0.02 11.50 0.80
CA SER A 58 1.20 12.34 0.56
C SER A 58 1.73 13.02 1.83
N GLU A 59 0.85 13.31 2.79
CA GLU A 59 1.22 13.96 4.06
C GLU A 59 1.73 12.96 5.10
N ARG A 60 1.29 11.70 5.01
CA ARG A 60 1.61 10.65 5.97
C ARG A 60 2.88 9.87 5.61
N ILE A 61 3.18 9.73 4.32
CA ILE A 61 4.35 8.99 3.83
C ILE A 61 5.50 9.94 3.51
N ARG A 62 6.66 9.65 4.08
CA ARG A 62 7.96 10.21 3.68
C ARG A 62 8.61 9.21 2.72
N ASN A 63 8.69 9.62 1.46
CA ASN A 63 9.18 8.76 0.39
C ASN A 63 10.58 8.21 0.70
N GLY A 64 10.71 6.87 0.72
CA GLY A 64 11.95 6.15 1.01
C GLY A 64 12.27 5.98 2.50
N GLU A 65 11.47 6.53 3.41
CA GLU A 65 11.68 6.38 4.86
C GLU A 65 10.67 5.42 5.50
N ASN A 66 9.37 5.66 5.27
CA ASN A 66 8.28 4.85 5.85
C ASN A 66 7.28 4.35 4.78
N GLY A 67 7.67 4.43 3.51
CA GLY A 67 6.87 4.01 2.36
C GLY A 67 7.35 4.69 1.08
N PHE A 68 6.72 4.39 -0.04
CA PHE A 68 7.01 5.00 -1.34
C PHE A 68 5.81 5.76 -1.86
N LEU A 69 6.07 6.91 -2.48
CA LEU A 69 5.06 7.74 -3.11
C LEU A 69 5.24 7.71 -4.63
N VAL A 70 4.16 7.43 -5.35
CA VAL A 70 4.11 7.44 -6.82
C VAL A 70 3.08 8.45 -7.34
N PRO A 71 3.28 9.09 -8.51
CA PRO A 71 2.25 9.92 -9.12
C PRO A 71 0.94 9.13 -9.29
N PRO A 72 -0.23 9.74 -9.00
CA PRO A 72 -1.51 9.09 -9.21
C PRO A 72 -1.69 8.72 -10.69
N GLY A 73 -2.07 7.47 -10.95
CA GLY A 73 -2.26 6.96 -12.31
C GLY A 73 -0.98 6.53 -13.05
N ASP A 74 0.19 6.63 -12.42
CA ASP A 74 1.45 6.17 -13.01
C ASP A 74 1.74 4.71 -12.63
N SER A 75 1.24 3.80 -13.47
CA SER A 75 1.47 2.36 -13.30
C SER A 75 2.91 1.93 -13.56
N GLN A 76 3.70 2.76 -14.26
CA GLN A 76 5.08 2.44 -14.61
C GLN A 76 5.98 2.65 -13.40
N GLN A 77 5.85 3.77 -12.69
CA GLN A 77 6.62 4.01 -11.48
C GLN A 77 6.25 3.04 -10.34
N LEU A 78 4.99 2.60 -10.28
CA LEU A 78 4.57 1.57 -9.33
C LEU A 78 5.31 0.24 -9.57
N LYS A 79 5.53 -0.13 -10.84
CA LYS A 79 6.27 -1.34 -11.21
C LYS A 79 7.73 -1.27 -10.79
N GLU A 80 8.36 -0.11 -10.92
CA GLU A 80 9.77 0.10 -10.53
C GLU A 80 9.98 -0.10 -9.02
N HIS A 81 9.06 0.37 -8.19
CA HIS A 81 9.14 0.16 -6.74
C HIS A 81 8.88 -1.30 -6.34
N HIS A 82 7.99 -2.02 -7.04
CA HIS A 82 7.80 -3.44 -6.80
C HIS A 82 9.08 -4.25 -7.04
N GLU A 83 9.90 -3.89 -8.04
CA GLU A 83 11.13 -4.63 -8.37
C GLU A 83 12.30 -4.41 -7.39
N GLN A 84 12.14 -3.50 -6.41
CA GLN A 84 13.15 -3.19 -5.40
C GLN A 84 13.03 -4.03 -4.11
N PHE A 85 12.00 -4.88 -4.01
CA PHE A 85 11.69 -5.74 -2.87
C PHE A 85 11.59 -7.20 -3.30
#